data_AF-A0A4R9K3X9-F1
#
_entry.id   AF-A0A4R9K3X9-F1
#
_cell.length_a   1.000
_cell.length_b   1.000
_cell.length_c   1.000
_cell.angle_alpha   90.00
_cell.angle_beta   90.00
_cell.angle_gamma   90.00
#
_symmetry.space_group_name_H-M   'P 1'
#
loop_
_entity.id
_entity.type
_entity.pdbx_description
1 polymer ?
#
loop_
_entity_poly.entity_id
_entity_poly.type
_entity_poly.pdbx_seq_one_letter_code
_entity_poly.pdbx_strand_id
1 'polypeptide(L)'
;MANRRKPPRKTSGNKKQESSHKHQGGGNRGHQQKKRPDHGRSNRHQQQTVASKISETMKELPMKAPQSSGNSSTLVKVIGFVAVALIVFFGYFIVQEYLDKTPVYGKHGWDEEAGAPVAWEDAVRYCSSHKKRLPDKEELKTFSKRADKKIKAIGLFWSTSAAGDKGDYMTVNLGSGDFSPSPSSNKFAVICVK
;
A
#
# COMPACT_ATOMS: atom_id res chain seq x y z
N MET A 1 3.00 48.41 -16.98
CA MET A 1 3.58 47.20 -17.59
C MET A 1 4.69 46.69 -16.70
N ALA A 2 4.53 45.51 -16.10
CA ALA A 2 5.58 44.85 -15.31
C ALA A 2 5.50 43.33 -15.53
N ASN A 3 6.68 42.77 -15.79
CA ASN A 3 6.97 41.44 -16.29
C ASN A 3 6.44 40.29 -15.42
N ARG A 4 5.58 39.42 -15.98
CA ARG A 4 5.29 38.09 -15.45
C ARG A 4 6.44 37.13 -15.79
N ARG A 5 7.39 36.93 -14.87
CA ARG A 5 8.38 35.83 -14.98
C ARG A 5 7.91 34.64 -14.14
N LYS A 6 7.44 33.57 -14.80
CA LYS A 6 7.19 32.25 -14.17
C LYS A 6 8.54 31.58 -13.83
N PRO A 7 8.70 30.93 -12.67
CA PRO A 7 9.86 30.08 -12.41
C PRO A 7 9.78 28.75 -13.20
N PRO A 8 10.92 28.18 -13.63
CA PRO A 8 10.95 26.98 -14.45
C PRO A 8 10.55 25.71 -13.67
N ARG A 9 9.72 24.87 -14.29
CA ARG A 9 9.26 23.58 -13.77
C ARG A 9 10.32 22.52 -14.03
N LYS A 10 10.86 21.90 -12.98
CA LYS A 10 11.75 20.73 -13.08
C LYS A 10 11.01 19.56 -13.73
N THR A 11 11.49 19.11 -14.88
CA THR A 11 11.08 17.85 -15.53
C THR A 11 12.17 16.80 -15.31
N SER A 12 11.97 15.89 -14.36
CA SER A 12 12.75 14.65 -14.29
C SER A 12 12.09 13.62 -15.20
N GLY A 13 12.70 13.42 -16.37
CA GLY A 13 12.28 12.42 -17.34
C GLY A 13 12.69 11.00 -16.95
N ASN A 14 11.88 10.04 -17.35
CA ASN A 14 12.34 8.76 -17.85
C ASN A 14 11.25 8.14 -18.74
N LYS A 15 11.27 8.47 -20.04
CA LYS A 15 10.63 7.68 -21.09
C LYS A 15 11.74 6.83 -21.72
N LYS A 16 11.77 5.52 -21.43
CA LYS A 16 12.53 4.57 -22.25
C LYS A 16 11.70 4.26 -23.48
N GLN A 17 12.05 4.92 -24.58
CA GLN A 17 11.50 4.67 -25.89
C GLN A 17 12.34 3.59 -26.58
N GLU A 18 11.59 2.64 -27.10
CA GLU A 18 11.92 1.53 -27.98
C GLU A 18 12.69 1.99 -29.24
N SER A 19 13.73 1.26 -29.63
CA SER A 19 14.36 1.41 -30.95
C SER A 19 14.69 0.03 -31.54
N SER A 20 13.79 -0.45 -32.39
CA SER A 20 14.03 -1.46 -33.42
C SER A 20 14.26 -0.74 -34.76
N HIS A 21 15.33 -1.08 -35.48
CA HIS A 21 15.53 -1.09 -36.96
C HIS A 21 17.07 -1.22 -37.22
N LYS A 22 17.65 -2.36 -37.60
CA LYS A 22 17.65 -3.12 -38.89
C LYS A 22 18.70 -2.60 -39.92
N HIS A 23 19.79 -3.37 -40.07
CA HIS A 23 20.65 -3.59 -41.27
C HIS A 23 21.66 -4.70 -40.87
N GLN A 24 21.57 -5.98 -41.27
CA GLN A 24 21.70 -6.69 -42.57
C GLN A 24 23.17 -7.03 -42.97
N GLY A 25 23.46 -8.34 -43.08
CA GLY A 25 24.69 -8.96 -43.63
C GLY A 25 25.50 -9.67 -42.53
N GLY A 26 25.76 -10.99 -42.50
CA GLY A 26 25.94 -11.98 -43.55
C GLY A 26 27.40 -12.45 -43.53
N GLY A 27 27.71 -13.67 -43.05
CA GLY A 27 29.08 -14.21 -43.10
C GLY A 27 29.33 -15.42 -42.21
N ASN A 28 29.91 -16.48 -42.80
CA ASN A 28 29.97 -17.86 -42.32
C ASN A 28 31.45 -18.31 -42.13
N ARG A 29 31.68 -19.36 -41.32
CA ARG A 29 32.86 -20.27 -41.27
C ARG A 29 34.20 -19.83 -40.63
N GLY A 30 34.65 -20.60 -39.62
CA GLY A 30 35.83 -21.46 -39.79
C GLY A 30 36.99 -21.41 -38.76
N HIS A 31 37.29 -22.60 -38.17
CA HIS A 31 38.56 -23.12 -37.61
C HIS A 31 38.98 -22.81 -36.15
N GLN A 32 38.92 -23.79 -35.23
CA GLN A 32 39.95 -24.79 -34.79
C GLN A 32 41.04 -24.15 -33.89
N GLN A 33 41.56 -24.66 -32.76
CA GLN A 33 41.70 -25.94 -32.03
C GLN A 33 42.15 -25.57 -30.58
N LYS A 34 41.81 -26.28 -29.48
CA LYS A 34 42.66 -27.32 -28.84
C LYS A 34 41.96 -27.94 -27.60
N LYS A 35 42.37 -29.18 -27.31
CA LYS A 35 41.77 -30.25 -26.48
C LYS A 35 41.88 -30.08 -24.93
N ARG A 36 40.94 -30.74 -24.22
CA ARG A 36 40.81 -31.27 -22.81
C ARG A 36 42.12 -31.78 -22.13
N PRO A 37 42.21 -32.17 -20.81
CA PRO A 37 41.17 -32.58 -19.84
C PRO A 37 41.34 -32.20 -18.32
N ASP A 38 40.36 -32.64 -17.52
CA ASP A 38 40.23 -32.74 -16.06
C ASP A 38 41.38 -33.41 -15.26
N HIS A 39 41.33 -33.18 -13.93
CA HIS A 39 41.66 -34.09 -12.81
C HIS A 39 43.06 -34.05 -12.12
N GLY A 40 43.06 -33.62 -10.85
CA GLY A 40 43.60 -34.45 -9.75
C GLY A 40 44.90 -34.06 -9.01
N ARG A 41 44.72 -33.68 -7.72
CA ARG A 41 45.49 -34.16 -6.52
C ARG A 41 46.88 -33.58 -6.21
N SER A 42 46.98 -32.83 -5.10
CA SER A 42 47.81 -33.17 -3.92
C SER A 42 47.85 -32.01 -2.91
N ASN A 43 47.41 -32.27 -1.67
CA ASN A 43 48.05 -31.86 -0.40
C ASN A 43 47.05 -31.94 0.78
N ARG A 44 46.57 -33.17 1.04
CA ARG A 44 45.73 -33.50 2.20
C ARG A 44 46.57 -33.82 3.47
N HIS A 45 47.89 -33.80 3.39
CA HIS A 45 48.77 -34.13 4.52
C HIS A 45 49.21 -32.96 5.39
N GLN A 46 48.99 -31.71 4.96
CA GLN A 46 49.44 -30.55 5.74
C GLN A 46 48.43 -30.06 6.80
N GLN A 47 47.16 -30.48 6.71
CA GLN A 47 46.13 -30.11 7.71
C GLN A 47 46.06 -31.07 8.93
N GLN A 48 46.73 -32.22 8.89
CA GLN A 48 46.63 -33.20 9.98
C GLN A 48 47.64 -32.99 11.12
N THR A 49 48.72 -32.22 10.94
CA THR A 49 49.75 -32.04 11.97
C THR A 49 49.49 -30.90 12.96
N VAL A 50 48.52 -30.03 12.68
CA VAL A 50 48.11 -28.94 13.61
C VAL A 50 46.87 -29.31 14.42
N ALA A 51 46.06 -30.27 13.95
CA ALA A 51 44.87 -30.73 14.66
C ALA A 51 45.16 -31.71 15.81
N SER A 52 46.38 -32.24 15.92
CA SER A 52 46.75 -33.20 16.97
C SER A 52 47.35 -32.57 18.24
N LYS A 53 47.70 -31.28 18.24
CA LYS A 53 48.26 -30.60 19.43
C LYS A 53 47.30 -29.68 20.19
N ILE A 54 46.06 -29.50 19.73
CA ILE A 54 45.03 -28.73 20.45
C ILE A 54 44.10 -29.66 21.24
N SER A 55 44.09 -30.96 20.92
CA SER A 55 43.20 -31.97 21.53
C SER A 55 43.59 -32.41 22.94
N GLU A 56 44.77 -32.02 23.44
CA GLU A 56 45.31 -32.56 24.70
C GLU A 56 45.08 -31.65 25.92
N THR A 57 44.61 -30.41 25.75
CA THR A 57 44.38 -29.47 26.86
C THR A 57 42.91 -29.15 27.14
N MET A 58 41.95 -29.68 26.40
CA MET A 58 40.50 -29.50 26.68
C MET A 58 39.88 -30.66 27.45
N LYS A 59 40.66 -31.36 28.29
CA LYS A 59 40.15 -32.47 29.11
C LYS A 59 39.59 -32.04 30.49
N GLU A 60 39.50 -30.73 30.76
CA GLU A 60 39.06 -30.21 32.06
C GLU A 60 38.03 -29.08 31.97
N LEU A 61 36.94 -29.29 31.23
CA LEU A 61 35.72 -28.52 31.47
C LEU A 61 34.56 -29.51 31.57
N PRO A 62 33.80 -29.53 32.68
CA PRO A 62 32.66 -30.42 32.79
C PRO A 62 31.69 -30.03 31.68
N MET A 63 31.45 -30.97 30.77
CA MET A 63 30.35 -30.94 29.83
C MET A 63 29.09 -30.60 30.63
N LYS A 64 28.58 -29.38 30.44
CA LYS A 64 27.25 -29.02 30.89
C LYS A 64 26.31 -30.02 30.21
N ALA A 65 25.83 -30.97 31.00
CA ALA A 65 24.87 -31.97 30.57
C ALA A 65 23.75 -31.26 29.79
N PRO A 66 23.22 -31.87 28.71
CA PRO A 66 21.99 -31.37 28.13
C PRO A 66 20.94 -31.48 29.22
N GLN A 67 20.57 -30.35 29.83
CA GLN A 67 19.51 -30.33 30.83
C GLN A 67 18.25 -30.81 30.14
N SER A 68 17.85 -32.03 30.46
CA SER A 68 16.49 -32.47 30.39
C SER A 68 15.64 -31.50 31.21
N SER A 69 14.91 -30.63 30.52
CA SER A 69 13.80 -29.90 31.10
C SER A 69 12.71 -29.80 30.05
N GLY A 70 11.90 -30.86 30.00
CA GLY A 70 10.61 -30.85 29.33
C GLY A 70 9.72 -29.85 30.04
N ASN A 71 9.69 -28.61 29.52
CA ASN A 71 8.66 -27.58 29.72
C ASN A 71 8.89 -26.32 28.82
N SER A 72 9.96 -26.26 28.03
CA SER A 72 10.36 -25.05 27.27
C SER A 72 9.70 -24.89 25.89
N SER A 73 9.33 -25.99 25.22
CA SER A 73 8.77 -25.94 23.86
C SER A 73 7.36 -25.32 23.80
N THR A 74 6.50 -25.65 24.77
CA THR A 74 5.15 -25.10 24.88
C THR A 74 5.18 -23.65 25.33
N LEU A 75 6.03 -23.29 26.29
CA LEU A 75 6.14 -21.93 26.81
C LEU A 75 6.65 -20.95 25.73
N VAL A 76 7.65 -21.36 24.94
CA VAL A 76 8.15 -20.58 23.79
C VAL A 76 7.08 -20.44 22.70
N LYS A 77 6.29 -21.49 22.42
CA LYS A 77 5.16 -21.42 21.48
C LYS A 77 4.05 -20.48 21.96
N VAL A 78 3.71 -20.52 23.25
CA VAL A 78 2.70 -19.63 23.85
C VAL A 78 3.17 -18.18 23.79
N ILE A 79 4.44 -17.89 24.16
CA ILE A 79 5.01 -16.55 24.05
C ILE A 79 5.02 -16.07 22.60
N GLY A 80 5.35 -16.94 21.65
CA GLY A 80 5.28 -16.62 20.21
C GLY A 80 3.86 -16.29 19.76
N PHE A 81 2.86 -17.06 20.19
CA PHE A 81 1.46 -16.79 19.87
C PHE A 81 0.97 -15.48 20.48
N VAL A 82 1.33 -15.21 21.74
CA VAL A 82 1.01 -13.95 22.42
C VAL A 82 1.69 -12.78 21.72
N ALA A 83 2.96 -12.91 21.32
CA ALA A 83 3.66 -11.86 20.57
C ALA A 83 3.00 -11.57 19.23
N VAL A 84 2.60 -12.59 18.46
CA VAL A 84 1.87 -12.40 17.20
C VAL A 84 0.50 -11.78 17.46
N ALA A 85 -0.24 -12.23 18.46
CA ALA A 85 -1.53 -11.65 18.84
C ALA A 85 -1.39 -10.16 19.21
N LEU A 86 -0.35 -9.79 19.97
CA LEU A 86 -0.06 -8.41 20.32
C LEU A 86 0.37 -7.59 19.10
N ILE A 87 1.19 -8.13 18.20
CA ILE A 87 1.57 -7.43 16.96
C ILE A 87 0.35 -7.20 16.06
N VAL A 88 -0.55 -8.18 15.94
CA VAL A 88 -1.79 -8.02 15.18
C VAL A 88 -2.72 -7.02 15.86
N PHE A 89 -2.85 -7.07 17.19
CA PHE A 89 -3.69 -6.16 17.96
C PHE A 89 -3.18 -4.72 17.90
N PHE A 90 -1.91 -4.48 18.26
CA PHE A 90 -1.29 -3.16 18.17
C PHE A 90 -1.14 -2.70 16.73
N GLY A 91 -0.84 -3.60 15.78
CA GLY A 91 -0.82 -3.28 14.35
C GLY A 91 -2.18 -2.83 13.83
N TYR A 92 -3.25 -3.51 14.23
CA TYR A 92 -4.63 -3.11 13.92
C TYR A 92 -4.96 -1.75 14.53
N PHE A 93 -4.60 -1.51 15.79
CA PHE A 93 -4.79 -0.23 16.45
C PHE A 93 -3.99 0.90 15.79
N ILE A 94 -2.72 0.67 15.45
CA ILE A 94 -1.89 1.65 14.76
C ILE A 94 -2.48 1.95 13.38
N VAL A 95 -2.90 0.94 12.62
CA VAL A 95 -3.51 1.16 11.30
C VAL A 95 -4.85 1.90 11.41
N GLN A 96 -5.71 1.55 12.37
CA GLN A 96 -6.93 2.30 12.64
C GLN A 96 -6.64 3.75 13.04
N GLU A 97 -5.72 3.95 13.97
CA GLU A 97 -5.36 5.27 14.49
C GLU A 97 -4.70 6.12 13.39
N TYR A 98 -3.91 5.52 12.49
CA TYR A 98 -3.28 6.23 11.37
C TYR A 98 -4.30 6.60 10.29
N LEU A 99 -5.33 5.77 10.08
CA LEU A 99 -6.45 6.10 9.20
C LEU A 99 -7.34 7.19 9.80
N ASP A 100 -7.60 7.16 11.12
CA ASP A 100 -8.35 8.21 11.83
C ASP A 100 -7.58 9.54 11.89
N LYS A 101 -6.25 9.51 12.06
CA LYS A 101 -5.41 10.71 12.18
C LYS A 101 -4.87 11.29 10.88
N THR A 102 -5.10 10.64 9.73
CA THR A 102 -4.74 11.27 8.45
C THR A 102 -5.91 12.16 8.02
N PRO A 103 -5.80 13.50 8.16
CA PRO A 103 -6.92 14.38 7.88
C PRO A 103 -7.24 14.29 6.39
N VAL A 104 -8.32 13.58 6.07
CA VAL A 104 -8.94 13.62 4.74
C VAL A 104 -9.42 15.05 4.47
N TYR A 105 -9.89 15.70 5.53
CA TYR A 105 -10.32 17.08 5.58
C TYR A 105 -9.12 18.03 5.56
N GLY A 106 -9.24 19.16 4.88
CA GLY A 106 -8.14 20.13 4.74
C GLY A 106 -7.11 19.82 3.64
N LYS A 107 -6.49 18.61 3.60
CA LYS A 107 -5.47 18.29 2.57
C LYS A 107 -6.07 17.83 1.24
N HIS A 108 -7.20 17.12 1.26
CA HIS A 108 -7.95 16.73 0.06
C HIS A 108 -9.16 17.63 -0.21
N GLY A 109 -9.37 18.68 0.58
CA GLY A 109 -10.38 19.71 0.32
C GLY A 109 -11.83 19.31 0.64
N TRP A 110 -12.05 18.19 1.33
CA TRP A 110 -13.37 17.74 1.79
C TRP A 110 -13.92 18.65 2.89
N ASP A 111 -15.24 18.79 2.95
CA ASP A 111 -15.95 19.38 4.09
C ASP A 111 -15.80 18.53 5.34
N GLU A 112 -15.58 19.19 6.48
CA GLU A 112 -15.47 18.56 7.80
C GLU A 112 -16.82 18.07 8.33
N GLU A 113 -17.91 18.65 7.83
CA GLU A 113 -19.28 18.35 8.23
C GLU A 113 -20.14 18.06 7.00
N ALA A 114 -21.11 17.15 7.17
CA ALA A 114 -22.12 16.91 6.15
C ALA A 114 -23.20 18.00 6.19
N GLY A 115 -23.56 18.52 5.02
CA GLY A 115 -24.72 19.36 4.83
C GLY A 115 -26.03 18.58 5.05
N ALA A 116 -27.10 19.33 5.28
CA ALA A 116 -28.43 18.77 5.51
C ALA A 116 -28.94 17.94 4.31
N PRO A 117 -29.85 16.98 4.52
CA PRO A 117 -30.45 16.22 3.44
C PRO A 117 -31.28 17.11 2.51
N VAL A 118 -30.88 17.22 1.25
CA VAL A 118 -31.52 18.07 0.24
C VAL A 118 -31.65 17.35 -1.10
N ALA A 119 -32.44 17.91 -2.02
CA ALA A 119 -32.56 17.42 -3.39
C ALA A 119 -31.22 17.57 -4.15
N TRP A 120 -31.04 16.82 -5.23
CA TRP A 120 -29.76 16.80 -5.95
C TRP A 120 -29.36 18.19 -6.47
N GLU A 121 -30.29 18.95 -7.04
CA GLU A 121 -29.99 20.30 -7.52
C GLU A 121 -29.57 21.25 -6.40
N ASP A 122 -30.24 21.17 -5.26
CA ASP A 122 -29.92 21.98 -4.08
C ASP A 122 -28.57 21.55 -3.48
N ALA A 123 -28.23 20.25 -3.55
CA ALA A 123 -26.91 19.75 -3.18
C ALA A 123 -25.79 20.34 -4.04
N VAL A 124 -26.02 20.42 -5.36
CA VAL A 124 -25.08 21.04 -6.30
C VAL A 124 -24.94 22.55 -6.01
N ARG A 125 -26.06 23.24 -5.77
CA ARG A 125 -26.07 24.66 -5.40
C ARG A 125 -25.37 24.91 -4.07
N TYR A 126 -25.59 24.04 -3.08
CA TYR A 126 -24.92 24.09 -1.79
C TYR A 126 -23.39 23.99 -1.97
N CYS A 127 -22.88 23.00 -2.67
CA CYS A 127 -21.44 22.92 -2.88
C CYS A 127 -20.88 24.13 -3.66
N SER A 128 -21.62 24.58 -4.67
CA SER A 128 -21.23 25.73 -5.50
C SER A 128 -21.16 27.03 -4.69
N SER A 129 -22.08 27.26 -3.75
CA SER A 129 -22.07 28.46 -2.89
C SER A 129 -20.86 28.48 -1.95
N HIS A 130 -20.39 27.30 -1.55
CA HIS A 130 -19.16 27.12 -0.76
C HIS A 130 -17.87 27.11 -1.61
N LYS A 131 -17.95 27.42 -2.91
CA LYS A 131 -16.83 27.36 -3.89
C LYS A 131 -16.17 25.98 -3.95
N LYS A 132 -16.97 24.94 -3.75
CA LYS A 132 -16.60 23.54 -3.82
C LYS A 132 -17.48 22.85 -4.87
N ARG A 133 -17.20 21.58 -5.14
CA ARG A 133 -18.01 20.75 -6.03
C ARG A 133 -18.59 19.57 -5.26
N LEU A 134 -19.66 19.02 -5.80
CA LEU A 134 -20.18 17.74 -5.35
C LEU A 134 -19.23 16.63 -5.89
N PRO A 135 -18.83 15.66 -5.05
CA PRO A 135 -17.92 14.59 -5.43
C PRO A 135 -18.58 13.52 -6.32
N ASP A 136 -17.73 12.77 -7.00
CA ASP A 136 -18.11 11.67 -7.88
C ASP A 136 -18.41 10.40 -7.06
N LYS A 137 -19.08 9.42 -7.66
CA LYS A 137 -19.33 8.12 -7.02
C LYS A 137 -18.03 7.44 -6.56
N GLU A 138 -17.00 7.47 -7.39
CA GLU A 138 -15.69 6.86 -7.13
C GLU A 138 -14.94 7.59 -6.01
N GLU A 139 -15.10 8.91 -5.95
CA GLU A 139 -14.50 9.75 -4.90
C GLU A 139 -15.18 9.49 -3.56
N LEU A 140 -16.51 9.45 -3.52
CA LEU A 140 -17.27 9.10 -2.32
C LEU A 140 -16.97 7.67 -1.84
N LYS A 141 -16.80 6.71 -2.76
CA LYS A 141 -16.40 5.34 -2.43
C LYS A 141 -14.99 5.25 -1.86
N THR A 142 -14.09 6.12 -2.30
CA THR A 142 -12.74 6.19 -1.74
C THR A 142 -12.75 6.89 -0.39
N PHE A 143 -13.54 7.95 -0.28
CA PHE A 143 -13.77 8.72 0.92
C PHE A 143 -14.41 7.87 2.02
N SER A 144 -15.39 7.02 1.71
CA SER A 144 -16.06 6.14 2.67
C SER A 144 -15.08 5.26 3.45
N LYS A 145 -13.95 4.85 2.86
CA LYS A 145 -12.95 4.05 3.59
C LYS A 145 -12.28 4.84 4.71
N ARG A 146 -12.11 6.15 4.55
CA ARG A 146 -11.36 7.04 5.45
C ARG A 146 -12.24 8.05 6.18
N ALA A 147 -13.53 8.12 5.86
CA ALA A 147 -14.46 9.03 6.49
C ALA A 147 -14.65 8.69 7.98
N ASP A 148 -14.90 9.72 8.77
CA ASP A 148 -15.12 9.62 10.21
C ASP A 148 -16.41 8.86 10.50
N LYS A 149 -16.47 8.21 11.67
CA LYS A 149 -17.67 7.50 12.13
C LYS A 149 -18.92 8.40 12.13
N LYS A 150 -18.76 9.70 12.43
CA LYS A 150 -19.86 10.68 12.44
C LYS A 150 -20.47 10.87 11.05
N ILE A 151 -19.64 11.05 10.02
CA ILE A 151 -20.09 11.23 8.63
C ILE A 151 -20.62 9.90 8.09
N LYS A 152 -19.99 8.77 8.42
CA LYS A 152 -20.47 7.43 8.06
C LYS A 152 -21.86 7.12 8.63
N ALA A 153 -22.14 7.57 9.84
CA ALA A 153 -23.43 7.33 10.51
C ALA A 153 -24.62 8.00 9.81
N ILE A 154 -24.38 9.01 8.96
CA ILE A 154 -25.43 9.69 8.19
C ILE A 154 -25.96 8.80 7.06
N GLY A 155 -25.14 7.86 6.57
CA GLY A 155 -25.54 6.90 5.54
C GLY A 155 -25.32 7.44 4.13
N LEU A 156 -26.40 7.88 3.46
CA LEU A 156 -26.43 8.14 2.01
C LEU A 156 -26.07 9.58 1.64
N PHE A 157 -25.19 9.71 0.65
CA PHE A 157 -24.72 10.99 0.13
C PHE A 157 -24.92 11.10 -1.38
N TRP A 158 -25.23 12.32 -1.84
CA TRP A 158 -25.35 12.63 -3.26
C TRP A 158 -24.01 12.60 -3.98
N SER A 159 -24.01 12.08 -5.22
CA SER A 159 -22.87 12.16 -6.14
C SER A 159 -23.24 12.85 -7.46
N THR A 160 -22.23 13.27 -8.21
CA THR A 160 -22.39 13.82 -9.57
C THR A 160 -22.59 12.76 -10.65
N SER A 161 -22.36 11.49 -10.35
CA SER A 161 -22.41 10.41 -11.34
C SER A 161 -23.87 10.11 -11.74
N ALA A 162 -24.17 10.19 -13.03
CA ALA A 162 -25.50 9.84 -13.55
C ALA A 162 -25.76 8.33 -13.47
N ALA A 163 -27.00 7.95 -13.20
CA ALA A 163 -27.44 6.56 -13.07
C ALA A 163 -27.93 5.91 -14.37
N GLY A 164 -27.76 6.57 -15.52
CA GLY A 164 -28.16 6.06 -16.84
C GLY A 164 -29.53 6.56 -17.29
N ASP A 165 -30.51 6.65 -16.38
CA ASP A 165 -31.82 7.22 -16.67
C ASP A 165 -31.82 8.75 -16.52
N LYS A 166 -32.59 9.43 -17.38
CA LYS A 166 -32.70 10.90 -17.37
C LYS A 166 -33.33 11.37 -16.05
N GLY A 167 -32.52 11.92 -15.17
CA GLY A 167 -32.95 12.54 -13.90
C GLY A 167 -32.53 11.79 -12.64
N ASP A 168 -31.88 10.63 -12.79
CA ASP A 168 -31.38 9.83 -11.69
C ASP A 168 -29.87 10.01 -11.53
N TYR A 169 -29.46 10.15 -10.27
CA TYR A 169 -28.07 10.29 -9.88
C TYR A 169 -27.69 9.22 -8.88
N MET A 170 -26.42 8.84 -8.88
CA MET A 170 -25.90 7.87 -7.94
C MET A 170 -25.81 8.48 -6.55
N THR A 171 -26.23 7.71 -5.56
CA THR A 171 -25.97 7.95 -4.15
C THR A 171 -24.96 6.94 -3.65
N VAL A 172 -24.19 7.30 -2.62
CA VAL A 172 -23.22 6.42 -1.99
C VAL A 172 -23.49 6.36 -0.49
N ASN A 173 -23.64 5.16 0.05
CA ASN A 173 -23.70 4.96 1.49
C ASN A 173 -22.26 4.97 2.02
N LEU A 174 -21.88 5.96 2.83
CA LEU A 174 -20.52 6.04 3.36
C LEU A 174 -20.25 5.00 4.47
N GLY A 175 -21.29 4.44 5.09
CA GLY A 175 -21.18 3.35 6.07
C GLY A 175 -20.75 2.03 5.44
N SER A 176 -21.29 1.68 4.27
CA SER A 176 -20.96 0.41 3.58
C SER A 176 -20.06 0.58 2.34
N GLY A 177 -20.06 1.75 1.72
CA GLY A 177 -19.41 2.03 0.44
C GLY A 177 -20.23 1.58 -0.78
N ASP A 178 -21.46 1.12 -0.58
CA ASP A 178 -22.38 0.74 -1.65
C ASP A 178 -22.94 1.97 -2.34
N PHE A 179 -23.30 1.82 -3.60
CA PHE A 179 -23.91 2.88 -4.39
C PHE A 179 -25.23 2.41 -5.00
N SER A 180 -26.16 3.33 -5.15
CA SER A 180 -27.48 3.03 -5.72
C SER A 180 -27.96 4.23 -6.54
N PRO A 181 -28.67 3.97 -7.65
CA PRO A 181 -29.32 5.04 -8.40
C PRO A 181 -30.45 5.63 -7.55
N SER A 182 -30.69 6.93 -7.66
CA SER A 182 -31.78 7.59 -6.96
C SER A 182 -32.33 8.77 -7.76
N PRO A 183 -33.66 8.96 -7.77
CA PRO A 183 -34.29 10.14 -8.36
C PRO A 183 -33.81 11.44 -7.72
N SER A 184 -33.53 12.45 -8.54
CA SER A 184 -33.05 13.77 -8.11
C SER A 184 -33.94 14.51 -7.10
N SER A 185 -35.22 14.11 -6.99
CA SER A 185 -36.19 14.66 -6.03
C SER A 185 -36.03 14.14 -4.60
N ASN A 186 -35.32 13.02 -4.40
CA ASN A 186 -35.06 12.48 -3.08
C ASN A 186 -34.12 13.39 -2.28
N LYS A 187 -34.14 13.27 -0.95
CA LYS A 187 -33.31 14.09 -0.07
C LYS A 187 -32.22 13.24 0.57
N PHE A 188 -30.96 13.53 0.26
CA PHE A 188 -29.79 12.87 0.84
C PHE A 188 -28.77 13.88 1.29
N ALA A 189 -27.89 13.45 2.19
CA ALA A 189 -26.86 14.31 2.74
C ALA A 189 -25.86 14.75 1.67
N VAL A 190 -25.19 15.86 1.94
CA VAL A 190 -24.28 16.50 1.00
C VAL A 190 -22.94 16.64 1.67
N ILE A 191 -21.88 16.33 0.93
CA ILE A 191 -20.52 16.62 1.35
C ILE A 191 -19.79 17.14 0.13
N CYS A 192 -19.10 18.26 0.27
CA CYS A 192 -18.43 18.89 -0.87
C CYS A 192 -16.93 18.65 -0.80
N VAL A 193 -16.32 18.62 -1.98
CA VAL A 193 -14.88 18.49 -2.17
C VAL A 193 -14.38 19.65 -3.02
N LYS A 194 -13.11 20.02 -2.86
CA LYS A 194 -12.48 21.09 -3.64
C LYS A 194 -12.21 20.67 -5.09
#